data_AF-A0A0J1GV07-F1
#
_entry.id   AF-A0A0J1GV07-F1
#
_cell.length_a   1.000
_cell.length_b   1.000
_cell.length_c   1.000
_cell.angle_alpha   90.00
_cell.angle_beta   90.00
_cell.angle_gamma   90.00
#
_symmetry.space_group_name_H-M   'P 1'
#
loop_
_entity.id
_entity.type
_entity.pdbx_description
1 polymer ?
#
loop_
_entity_poly.entity_id
_entity_poly.type
_entity_poly.pdbx_seq_one_letter_code
_entity_poly.pdbx_strand_id
1 'polypeptide(L)'
;MFSSALLLSAILSGCEQNSTIASLKQYQQRLANVLDIPSPDLPEPNVIPFPDKRDLYIPIDDIRINLIDAYELRKCGLFNLIAERNSILGKVQDKTRQLRYEIMLTNGLQYCIQNLPADSTLIHTLQDIHKQKQTQLPLHIWNMLTTGQEWRQQWVIHHQVFPLTSFYGFDELMGAISYLTLINAQIEKAKYIENTELERLLTHQQTLHPFHYFGQLIYSMETAIVWLNSITSMLADQQQHIICGKNHNQQKAEYLSNVFYKFFAKDIQPYLAKLDSQYNQIQPELNELFSSQLEQHLHLQGYYNHYLTNELQLRFRTATLNHVEQWKQIFQRCNIKVGTR
;
A
#
# COMPACT_ATOMS: atom_id res chain seq x y z
N MET A 1 3.50 -25.56 -57.67
CA MET A 1 2.62 -24.37 -57.69
C MET A 1 2.27 -24.05 -56.25
N PHE A 2 2.59 -22.82 -55.85
CA PHE A 2 2.42 -22.27 -54.50
C PHE A 2 0.94 -22.12 -54.15
N SER A 3 0.58 -22.37 -52.87
CA SER A 3 -0.51 -21.75 -52.09
C SER A 3 -0.87 -22.66 -50.92
N SER A 4 -1.15 -22.24 -49.69
CA SER A 4 -1.03 -20.97 -48.97
C SER A 4 -1.20 -21.34 -47.50
N ALA A 5 -0.13 -21.29 -46.70
CA ALA A 5 -0.25 -21.32 -45.24
C ALA A 5 -0.47 -19.88 -44.77
N LEU A 6 -1.73 -19.50 -44.56
CA LEU A 6 -2.07 -18.20 -43.98
C LEU A 6 -1.82 -18.29 -42.46
N LEU A 7 -0.61 -17.90 -42.03
CA LEU A 7 -0.34 -17.59 -40.63
C LEU A 7 -1.17 -16.35 -40.26
N LEU A 8 -2.24 -16.57 -39.50
CA LEU A 8 -2.95 -15.50 -38.80
C LEU A 8 -2.15 -15.16 -37.53
N SER A 9 -1.07 -14.40 -37.69
CA SER A 9 -0.29 -13.90 -36.56
C SER A 9 -1.06 -12.79 -35.84
N ALA A 10 -1.35 -13.08 -34.57
CA ALA A 10 -2.05 -12.25 -33.61
C ALA A 10 -1.53 -10.81 -33.53
N ILE A 11 -2.45 -9.85 -33.65
CA ILE A 11 -2.24 -8.49 -33.18
C ILE A 11 -2.79 -8.42 -31.76
N LEU A 12 -2.00 -8.89 -30.79
CA LEU A 12 -2.20 -8.59 -29.37
C LEU A 12 -1.38 -7.34 -29.03
N SER A 13 -1.81 -6.19 -29.52
CA SER A 13 -1.39 -4.89 -28.98
C SER A 13 -2.44 -4.43 -27.97
N GLY A 14 -2.54 -5.16 -26.87
CA GLY A 14 -3.29 -4.78 -25.67
C GLY A 14 -2.34 -4.30 -24.58
N CYS A 15 -1.38 -3.43 -24.92
CA CYS A 15 -0.81 -2.56 -23.90
C CYS A 15 -1.93 -1.59 -23.53
N GLU A 16 -2.57 -1.81 -22.38
CA GLU A 16 -3.43 -0.81 -21.76
C GLU A 16 -2.55 0.40 -21.47
N GLN A 17 -2.42 1.29 -22.47
CA GLN A 17 -1.71 2.55 -22.38
C GLN A 17 -2.29 3.25 -21.15
N ASN A 18 -1.48 3.46 -20.11
CA ASN A 18 -1.96 3.93 -18.82
C ASN A 18 -2.80 5.20 -19.01
N SER A 19 -4.13 5.01 -19.03
CA SER A 19 -5.08 5.96 -19.58
C SER A 19 -5.15 7.21 -18.73
N THR A 20 -4.79 7.12 -17.46
CA THR A 20 -4.80 8.22 -16.50
C THR A 20 -3.76 9.29 -16.84
N ILE A 21 -2.50 8.92 -17.09
CA ILE A 21 -1.47 9.89 -17.48
C ILE A 21 -1.84 10.55 -18.82
N ALA A 22 -2.35 9.76 -19.76
CA ALA A 22 -2.83 10.29 -21.04
C ALA A 22 -3.99 11.28 -20.84
N SER A 23 -4.95 10.98 -19.95
CA SER A 23 -6.08 11.85 -19.62
C SER A 23 -5.65 13.13 -18.92
N LEU A 24 -4.72 13.07 -17.95
CA LEU A 24 -4.15 14.25 -17.29
C LEU A 24 -3.39 15.13 -18.28
N LYS A 25 -2.58 14.52 -19.15
CA LYS A 25 -1.87 15.22 -20.22
C LYS A 25 -2.82 15.87 -21.21
N GLN A 26 -3.85 15.14 -21.63
CA GLN A 26 -4.86 15.66 -22.53
C GLN A 26 -5.61 16.83 -21.90
N TYR A 27 -5.95 16.73 -20.61
CA TYR A 27 -6.59 17.81 -19.87
C TYR A 27 -5.71 19.08 -19.86
N GLN A 28 -4.45 18.97 -19.44
CA GLN A 28 -3.49 20.08 -19.45
C GLN A 28 -3.35 20.68 -20.86
N GLN A 29 -3.14 19.85 -21.88
CA GLN A 29 -2.93 20.30 -23.26
C GLN A 29 -4.17 21.01 -23.83
N ARG A 30 -5.38 20.50 -23.54
CA ARG A 30 -6.62 21.15 -23.99
C ARG A 30 -6.79 22.52 -23.35
N LEU A 31 -6.44 22.68 -22.08
CA LEU A 31 -6.46 23.98 -21.42
C LEU A 31 -5.42 24.93 -22.03
N ALA A 32 -4.17 24.48 -22.17
CA ALA A 32 -3.08 25.27 -22.76
C ALA A 32 -3.44 25.77 -24.18
N ASN A 33 -4.04 24.91 -25.00
CA ASN A 33 -4.50 25.27 -26.34
C ASN A 33 -5.61 26.35 -26.32
N VAL A 34 -6.56 26.29 -25.39
CA VAL A 34 -7.62 27.32 -25.29
C VAL A 34 -7.06 28.64 -24.76
N LEU A 35 -6.00 28.57 -23.96
CA LEU A 35 -5.29 29.73 -23.42
C LEU A 35 -4.24 30.31 -24.39
N ASP A 36 -3.99 29.64 -25.52
CA ASP A 36 -2.97 30.00 -26.52
C ASP A 36 -1.55 30.06 -25.95
N ILE A 37 -1.21 29.14 -25.04
CA ILE A 37 0.11 29.03 -24.41
C ILE A 37 0.71 27.62 -24.59
N PRO A 38 2.04 27.46 -24.50
CA PRO A 38 2.64 26.14 -24.43
C PRO A 38 2.17 25.38 -23.18
N SER A 39 2.06 24.05 -23.28
CA SER A 39 1.82 23.21 -22.10
C SER A 39 3.06 23.23 -21.21
N PRO A 40 2.93 23.51 -19.90
CA PRO A 40 4.09 23.58 -19.02
C PRO A 40 4.69 22.20 -18.78
N ASP A 41 6.01 22.17 -18.65
CA ASP A 41 6.73 20.98 -18.22
C ASP A 41 6.34 20.61 -16.78
N LEU A 42 6.40 19.32 -16.48
CA LEU A 42 6.06 18.79 -15.16
C LEU A 42 7.33 18.38 -14.43
N PRO A 43 7.49 18.75 -13.15
CA PRO A 43 8.53 18.15 -12.32
C PRO A 43 8.24 16.66 -12.10
N GLU A 44 9.25 15.91 -11.69
CA GLU A 44 9.03 14.53 -11.26
C GLU A 44 8.27 14.50 -9.92
N PRO A 45 7.39 13.50 -9.71
CA PRO A 45 6.76 13.29 -8.40
C PRO A 45 7.79 13.09 -7.30
N ASN A 46 7.61 13.78 -6.17
CA ASN A 46 8.48 13.61 -5.01
C ASN A 46 8.17 12.28 -4.30
N VAL A 47 8.99 11.26 -4.58
CA VAL A 47 8.82 9.93 -4.00
C VAL A 47 9.97 9.56 -3.07
N ILE A 48 9.65 9.18 -1.84
CA ILE A 48 10.60 8.64 -0.87
C ILE A 48 10.59 7.10 -1.01
N PRO A 49 11.75 6.46 -1.28
CA PRO A 49 11.79 5.02 -1.43
C PRO A 49 11.57 4.31 -0.09
N PHE A 50 11.00 3.11 -0.13
CA PHE A 50 10.94 2.24 1.05
C PHE A 50 12.36 1.72 1.39
N PRO A 51 12.82 1.79 2.65
CA PRO A 51 14.22 1.51 2.99
C PRO A 51 14.65 0.08 2.68
N ASP A 52 15.94 -0.14 2.43
CA ASP A 52 16.50 -1.44 2.08
C ASP A 52 16.27 -2.50 3.17
N LYS A 53 16.18 -3.77 2.77
CA LYS A 53 15.94 -4.89 3.70
C LYS A 53 16.96 -4.94 4.84
N ARG A 54 18.23 -4.65 4.54
CA ARG A 54 19.34 -4.71 5.52
C ARG A 54 19.20 -3.67 6.64
N ASP A 55 18.55 -2.54 6.36
CA ASP A 55 18.40 -1.44 7.32
C ASP A 55 17.15 -1.63 8.21
N LEU A 56 16.22 -2.50 7.78
CA LEU A 56 14.99 -2.80 8.50
C LEU A 56 15.03 -4.17 9.19
N TYR A 57 15.88 -5.09 8.75
CA TYR A 57 15.95 -6.44 9.31
C TYR A 57 16.44 -6.41 10.76
N ILE A 58 15.64 -6.99 11.67
CA ILE A 58 16.03 -7.20 13.06
C ILE A 58 16.58 -8.62 13.20
N PRO A 59 17.84 -8.82 13.62
CA PRO A 59 18.33 -10.16 13.96
C PRO A 59 17.56 -10.70 15.17
N ILE A 60 17.11 -11.95 15.08
CA ILE A 60 16.38 -12.63 16.16
C ILE A 60 17.22 -13.82 16.61
N ASP A 61 17.52 -13.88 17.91
CA ASP A 61 18.33 -14.94 18.49
C ASP A 61 17.63 -16.31 18.38
N ASP A 62 18.38 -17.31 17.92
CA ASP A 62 17.90 -18.68 17.80
C ASP A 62 17.91 -19.37 19.18
N ILE A 63 16.73 -19.57 19.76
CA ILE A 63 16.57 -20.30 21.02
C ILE A 63 16.43 -21.79 20.68
N ARG A 64 17.53 -22.52 20.85
CA ARG A 64 17.59 -23.95 20.57
C ARG A 64 17.07 -24.77 21.73
N ILE A 65 16.09 -25.62 21.46
CA ILE A 65 15.63 -26.66 22.38
C ILE A 65 16.52 -27.89 22.20
N ASN A 66 17.24 -28.31 23.24
CA ASN A 66 18.09 -29.47 23.17
C ASN A 66 17.22 -30.74 22.97
N LEU A 67 17.40 -31.42 21.85
CA LEU A 67 16.57 -32.57 21.47
C LEU A 67 16.76 -33.81 22.37
N ILE A 68 17.77 -33.80 23.24
CA ILE A 68 18.05 -34.91 24.17
C ILE A 68 16.93 -35.04 25.21
N ASP A 69 16.29 -33.93 25.58
CA ASP A 69 15.13 -33.89 26.49
C ASP A 69 13.78 -34.15 25.77
N ALA A 70 13.81 -34.39 24.45
CA ALA A 70 12.64 -34.27 23.60
C ALA A 70 11.71 -35.49 23.56
N TYR A 71 12.04 -36.58 24.29
CA TYR A 71 11.10 -37.71 24.40
C TYR A 71 9.82 -37.32 25.14
N GLU A 72 9.92 -36.55 26.23
CA GLU A 72 8.76 -36.06 26.98
C GLU A 72 7.91 -35.10 26.14
N LEU A 73 8.54 -34.32 25.26
CA LEU A 73 7.86 -33.40 24.35
C LEU A 73 6.96 -34.10 23.32
N ARG A 74 7.10 -35.42 23.13
CA ARG A 74 6.16 -36.20 22.31
C ARG A 74 4.79 -36.31 22.96
N LYS A 75 4.72 -36.32 24.30
CA LYS A 75 3.46 -36.45 25.05
C LYS A 75 2.52 -35.26 24.81
N CYS A 76 3.09 -34.11 24.44
CA CYS A 76 2.36 -32.88 24.15
C CYS A 76 2.49 -32.40 22.69
N GLY A 77 3.03 -33.24 21.79
CA GLY A 77 3.09 -32.96 20.34
C GLY A 77 4.15 -31.95 19.88
N LEU A 78 4.84 -31.26 20.80
CA LEU A 78 5.84 -30.22 20.48
C LEU A 78 7.07 -30.76 19.73
N PHE A 79 7.39 -32.05 19.91
CA PHE A 79 8.48 -32.71 19.17
C PHE A 79 8.35 -32.57 17.64
N ASN A 80 7.13 -32.72 17.11
CA ASN A 80 6.90 -32.68 15.66
C ASN A 80 7.12 -31.26 15.10
N LEU A 81 6.66 -30.22 15.80
CA LEU A 81 6.90 -28.82 15.44
C LEU A 81 8.40 -28.50 15.38
N ILE A 82 9.15 -28.90 16.41
CA ILE A 82 10.61 -28.70 16.44
C ILE A 82 11.29 -29.45 15.29
N ALA A 83 10.84 -30.67 14.98
CA ALA A 83 11.37 -31.45 13.86
C ALA A 83 11.07 -30.79 12.49
N GLU A 84 9.88 -30.25 12.29
CA GLU A 84 9.50 -29.50 11.08
C GLU A 84 10.43 -28.30 10.86
N ARG A 85 10.74 -27.55 11.92
CA ARG A 85 11.68 -26.41 11.84
C ARG A 85 13.10 -26.81 11.46
N ASN A 86 13.56 -27.95 11.98
CA ASN A 86 14.90 -28.46 11.72
C ASN A 86 15.04 -29.12 10.34
N SER A 87 13.92 -29.41 9.67
CA SER A 87 13.92 -29.93 8.30
C SER A 87 14.50 -28.93 7.29
N ILE A 88 14.88 -29.43 6.11
CA ILE A 88 15.39 -28.58 5.01
C ILE A 88 14.32 -27.54 4.63
N LEU A 89 13.07 -27.96 4.51
CA LEU A 89 11.96 -27.07 4.16
C LEU A 89 11.72 -26.01 5.25
N GLY A 90 11.85 -26.39 6.52
CA GLY A 90 11.74 -25.48 7.67
C GLY A 90 12.81 -24.39 7.69
N LYS A 91 14.00 -24.65 7.15
CA LYS A 91 15.12 -23.69 7.10
C LYS A 91 14.99 -22.63 6.00
N VAL A 92 14.19 -22.90 4.96
CA VAL A 92 14.06 -22.04 3.77
C VAL A 92 12.66 -21.42 3.63
N GLN A 93 11.87 -21.43 4.70
CA GLN A 93 10.53 -20.82 4.70
C GLN A 93 10.60 -19.30 4.47
N ASP A 94 9.58 -18.76 3.79
CA ASP A 94 9.35 -17.32 3.77
C ASP A 94 9.00 -16.79 5.16
N LYS A 95 8.99 -15.47 5.29
CA LYS A 95 8.83 -14.82 6.60
C LYS A 95 7.44 -14.98 7.21
N THR A 96 6.40 -15.16 6.40
CA THR A 96 5.03 -15.35 6.91
C THR A 96 4.86 -16.79 7.40
N ARG A 97 5.39 -17.77 6.68
CA ARG A 97 5.48 -19.15 7.17
C ARG A 97 6.34 -19.25 8.43
N GLN A 98 7.43 -18.48 8.50
CA GLN A 98 8.25 -18.37 9.71
C GLN A 98 7.45 -17.79 10.88
N LEU A 99 6.73 -16.67 10.70
CA LEU A 99 5.88 -16.10 11.75
C LEU A 99 4.82 -17.11 12.23
N ARG A 100 4.12 -17.77 11.29
CA ARG A 100 3.17 -18.83 11.61
C ARG A 100 3.81 -19.92 12.47
N TYR A 101 4.99 -20.41 12.10
CA TYR A 101 5.71 -21.41 12.87
C TYR A 101 6.00 -20.95 14.30
N GLU A 102 6.48 -19.71 14.49
CA GLU A 102 6.83 -19.20 15.82
C GLU A 102 5.59 -19.03 16.72
N ILE A 103 4.43 -18.69 16.14
CA ILE A 103 3.16 -18.67 16.88
C ILE A 103 2.74 -20.09 17.27
N MET A 104 2.78 -21.05 16.33
CA MET A 104 2.47 -22.46 16.62
C MET A 104 3.40 -23.04 17.69
N LEU A 105 4.69 -22.68 17.65
CA LEU A 105 5.67 -23.09 18.64
C LEU A 105 5.30 -22.55 20.02
N THR A 106 4.95 -21.27 20.11
CA THR A 106 4.51 -20.63 21.35
C THR A 106 3.25 -21.30 21.92
N ASN A 107 2.23 -21.54 21.09
CA ASN A 107 1.04 -22.31 21.46
C ASN A 107 1.39 -23.71 21.98
N GLY A 108 2.27 -24.42 21.27
CA GLY A 108 2.72 -25.77 21.63
C GLY A 108 3.50 -25.80 22.94
N LEU A 109 4.35 -24.81 23.18
CA LEU A 109 5.07 -24.63 24.45
C LEU A 109 4.09 -24.44 25.61
N GLN A 110 3.11 -23.54 25.46
CA GLN A 110 2.08 -23.32 26.47
C GLN A 110 1.27 -24.59 26.75
N TYR A 111 0.87 -25.31 25.71
CA TYR A 111 0.18 -26.60 25.84
C TYR A 111 1.03 -27.63 26.58
N CYS A 112 2.31 -27.76 26.27
CA CYS A 112 3.23 -28.67 26.97
C CYS A 112 3.38 -28.31 28.45
N ILE A 113 3.56 -27.03 28.78
CA ILE A 113 3.68 -26.57 30.17
C ILE A 113 2.44 -26.96 31.00
N GLN A 114 1.26 -26.95 30.39
CA GLN A 114 0.00 -27.30 31.06
C GLN A 114 -0.28 -28.80 31.16
N ASN A 115 0.29 -29.61 30.26
CA ASN A 115 -0.07 -31.03 30.11
C ASN A 115 1.06 -32.00 30.50
N LEU A 116 2.28 -31.52 30.76
CA LEU A 116 3.34 -32.34 31.30
C LEU A 116 3.10 -32.65 32.79
N PRO A 117 3.60 -33.80 33.29
CA PRO A 117 3.57 -34.11 34.72
C PRO A 117 4.22 -33.01 35.55
N ALA A 118 3.62 -32.67 36.70
CA ALA A 118 4.08 -31.55 37.55
C ALA A 118 5.51 -31.71 38.09
N ASP A 119 6.03 -32.93 38.14
CA ASP A 119 7.38 -33.30 38.53
C ASP A 119 8.38 -33.32 37.34
N SER A 120 7.93 -33.01 36.12
CA SER A 120 8.80 -32.92 34.95
C SER A 120 9.81 -31.79 35.13
N THR A 121 11.09 -32.13 35.02
CA THR A 121 12.21 -31.18 35.09
C THR A 121 12.23 -30.19 33.92
N LEU A 122 11.42 -30.43 32.88
CA LEU A 122 11.36 -29.59 31.68
C LEU A 122 10.46 -28.38 31.83
N ILE A 123 9.52 -28.36 32.78
CA ILE A 123 8.53 -27.30 32.90
C ILE A 123 9.18 -25.92 33.01
N HIS A 124 10.20 -25.76 33.87
CA HIS A 124 10.90 -24.50 34.04
C HIS A 124 11.60 -24.05 32.75
N THR A 125 12.31 -24.98 32.09
CA THR A 125 12.99 -24.73 30.82
C THR A 125 12.01 -24.29 29.73
N LEU A 126 10.85 -24.97 29.62
CA LEU A 126 9.80 -24.61 28.66
C LEU A 126 9.17 -23.25 28.98
N GLN A 127 8.98 -22.90 30.25
CA GLN A 127 8.48 -21.59 30.67
C GLN A 127 9.45 -20.47 30.27
N ASP A 128 10.76 -20.66 30.48
CA ASP A 128 11.78 -19.70 30.07
C ASP A 128 11.80 -19.51 28.54
N ILE A 129 11.79 -20.62 27.79
CA ILE A 129 11.75 -20.57 26.32
C ILE A 129 10.46 -19.90 25.84
N HIS A 130 9.30 -20.26 26.41
CA HIS A 130 8.01 -19.67 26.06
C HIS A 130 8.02 -18.15 26.27
N LYS A 131 8.52 -17.69 27.42
CA LYS A 131 8.63 -16.26 27.71
C LYS A 131 9.52 -15.54 26.69
N GLN A 132 10.68 -16.10 26.37
CA GLN A 132 11.59 -15.51 25.38
C GLN A 132 10.94 -15.49 23.97
N LYS A 133 10.34 -16.61 23.54
CA LYS A 133 9.64 -16.70 22.25
C LYS A 133 8.49 -15.70 22.15
N GLN A 134 7.70 -15.52 23.20
CA GLN A 134 6.63 -14.52 23.25
C GLN A 134 7.19 -13.11 22.97
N THR A 135 8.35 -12.76 23.55
CA THR A 135 8.99 -11.46 23.32
C THR A 135 9.59 -11.31 21.92
N GLN A 136 9.87 -12.41 21.21
CA GLN A 136 10.38 -12.40 19.84
C GLN A 136 9.27 -12.26 18.78
N LEU A 137 8.01 -12.59 19.10
CA LEU A 137 6.91 -12.58 18.13
C LEU A 137 6.71 -11.21 17.43
N PRO A 138 6.74 -10.05 18.12
CA PRO A 138 6.66 -8.75 17.45
C PRO A 138 7.79 -8.51 16.44
N LEU A 139 8.99 -9.04 16.70
CA LEU A 139 10.14 -8.95 15.78
C LEU A 139 9.92 -9.81 14.52
N HIS A 140 9.26 -10.96 14.67
CA HIS A 140 8.86 -11.80 13.53
C HIS A 140 7.81 -11.11 12.66
N ILE A 141 6.83 -10.43 13.26
CA ILE A 141 5.84 -9.61 12.53
C ILE A 141 6.56 -8.51 11.76
N TRP A 142 7.44 -7.77 12.41
CA TRP A 142 8.20 -6.70 11.77
C TRP A 142 9.03 -7.20 10.59
N ASN A 143 9.82 -8.25 10.78
CA ASN A 143 10.64 -8.83 9.73
C ASN A 143 9.79 -9.38 8.57
N MET A 144 8.64 -9.98 8.86
CA MET A 144 7.68 -10.40 7.83
C MET A 144 7.17 -9.20 7.02
N LEU A 145 6.66 -8.18 7.70
CA LEU A 145 6.06 -7.00 7.11
C LEU A 145 7.04 -6.21 6.24
N THR A 146 8.28 -6.04 6.69
CA THR A 146 9.24 -5.10 6.07
C THR A 146 10.28 -5.76 5.18
N THR A 147 10.61 -7.04 5.41
CA THR A 147 11.67 -7.76 4.68
C THR A 147 11.17 -8.98 3.90
N GLY A 148 9.99 -9.53 4.26
CA GLY A 148 9.29 -10.57 3.51
C GLY A 148 8.90 -10.06 2.12
N GLN A 149 9.12 -10.86 1.08
CA GLN A 149 9.01 -10.41 -0.31
C GLN A 149 7.59 -9.94 -0.66
N GLU A 150 6.61 -10.74 -0.25
CA GLU A 150 5.20 -10.62 -0.60
C GLU A 150 4.53 -9.42 0.07
N TRP A 151 4.91 -9.12 1.32
CA TRP A 151 4.47 -7.93 2.04
C TRP A 151 5.24 -6.69 1.58
N ARG A 152 6.56 -6.78 1.48
CA ARG A 152 7.43 -5.64 1.15
C ARG A 152 7.07 -4.97 -0.18
N GLN A 153 6.66 -5.75 -1.18
CA GLN A 153 6.29 -5.19 -2.48
C GLN A 153 5.07 -4.25 -2.42
N GLN A 154 4.25 -4.31 -1.35
CA GLN A 154 3.17 -3.35 -1.14
C GLN A 154 3.70 -1.97 -0.78
N TRP A 155 4.87 -1.89 -0.13
CA TRP A 155 5.43 -0.64 0.41
C TRP A 155 6.41 0.03 -0.56
N VAL A 156 7.05 -0.77 -1.42
CA VAL A 156 7.94 -0.23 -2.46
C VAL A 156 7.12 0.56 -3.47
N ILE A 157 7.62 1.73 -3.87
CA ILE A 157 6.97 2.59 -4.86
C ILE A 157 6.81 1.82 -6.18
N HIS A 158 5.56 1.73 -6.65
CA HIS A 158 5.23 1.17 -7.96
C HIS A 158 5.01 2.32 -8.92
N HIS A 159 5.94 2.51 -9.87
CA HIS A 159 5.98 3.67 -10.79
C HIS A 159 4.93 3.60 -11.92
N GLN A 160 3.70 3.27 -11.57
CA GLN A 160 2.56 3.20 -12.46
C GLN A 160 1.35 3.75 -11.72
N VAL A 161 0.62 4.70 -12.28
CA VAL A 161 -0.62 5.18 -11.65
C VAL A 161 -1.77 4.20 -11.87
N PHE A 162 -2.77 4.20 -10.99
CA PHE A 162 -4.03 3.48 -11.24
C PHE A 162 -4.74 4.02 -12.50
N PRO A 163 -5.42 3.16 -13.28
CA PRO A 163 -6.41 3.58 -14.27
C PRO A 163 -7.53 4.43 -13.64
N LEU A 164 -8.19 5.27 -14.44
CA LEU A 164 -9.23 6.19 -13.96
C LEU A 164 -10.39 5.49 -13.26
N THR A 165 -10.72 4.26 -13.65
CA THR A 165 -11.92 3.54 -13.20
C THR A 165 -11.61 2.23 -12.47
N SER A 166 -10.35 1.82 -12.37
CA SER A 166 -9.97 0.48 -11.91
C SER A 166 -8.87 0.53 -10.85
N PHE A 167 -9.15 -0.02 -9.67
CA PHE A 167 -8.28 0.02 -8.48
C PHE A 167 -8.17 -1.39 -7.89
N TYR A 168 -7.61 -2.33 -8.66
CA TYR A 168 -7.48 -3.73 -8.26
C TYR A 168 -6.46 -3.91 -7.12
N GLY A 169 -6.75 -4.80 -6.17
CA GLY A 169 -5.87 -5.09 -5.03
C GLY A 169 -6.26 -4.38 -3.73
N PHE A 170 -7.30 -3.53 -3.74
CA PHE A 170 -7.70 -2.77 -2.56
C PHE A 170 -8.23 -3.69 -1.45
N ASP A 171 -9.17 -4.57 -1.78
CA ASP A 171 -9.81 -5.45 -0.81
C ASP A 171 -8.82 -6.50 -0.30
N GLU A 172 -7.91 -6.96 -1.16
CA GLU A 172 -6.85 -7.90 -0.80
C GLU A 172 -5.85 -7.27 0.16
N LEU A 173 -5.43 -6.02 -0.10
CA LEU A 173 -4.58 -5.28 0.82
C LEU A 173 -5.28 -5.02 2.15
N MET A 174 -6.48 -4.43 2.13
CA MET A 174 -7.23 -4.12 3.35
C MET A 174 -7.47 -5.38 4.18
N GLY A 175 -7.97 -6.45 3.56
CA GLY A 175 -8.19 -7.72 4.24
C GLY A 175 -6.92 -8.27 4.89
N ALA A 176 -5.77 -8.18 4.20
CA ALA A 176 -4.50 -8.63 4.75
C ALA A 176 -4.02 -7.77 5.93
N ILE A 177 -4.08 -6.44 5.81
CA ILE A 177 -3.67 -5.51 6.87
C ILE A 177 -4.55 -5.69 8.10
N SER A 178 -5.88 -5.66 7.94
CA SER A 178 -6.82 -5.80 9.05
C SER A 178 -6.65 -7.15 9.76
N TYR A 179 -6.39 -8.21 8.99
CA TYR A 179 -6.13 -9.54 9.57
C TYR A 179 -4.81 -9.59 10.32
N LEU A 180 -3.76 -8.95 9.80
CA LEU A 180 -2.48 -8.87 10.50
C LEU A 180 -2.60 -8.06 11.80
N THR A 181 -3.35 -6.96 11.80
CA THR A 181 -3.64 -6.18 13.01
C THR A 181 -4.37 -7.01 14.07
N LEU A 182 -5.35 -7.83 13.66
CA LEU A 182 -6.01 -8.78 14.55
C LEU A 182 -5.01 -9.77 15.18
N ILE A 183 -4.15 -10.39 14.36
CA ILE A 183 -3.14 -11.34 14.83
C ILE A 183 -2.13 -10.67 15.76
N ASN A 184 -1.67 -9.45 15.43
CA ASN A 184 -0.77 -8.67 16.29
C ASN A 184 -1.41 -8.42 17.66
N ALA A 185 -2.67 -7.99 17.70
CA ALA A 185 -3.39 -7.76 18.96
C ALA A 185 -3.62 -9.04 19.78
N GLN A 186 -3.75 -10.21 19.14
CA GLN A 186 -3.83 -11.51 19.82
C GLN A 186 -2.46 -11.89 20.42
N ILE A 187 -1.37 -11.66 19.69
CA ILE A 187 0.01 -11.90 20.14
C ILE A 187 0.38 -11.03 21.34
N GLU A 188 0.05 -9.74 21.30
CA GLU A 188 0.30 -8.81 22.42
C GLU A 188 -0.41 -9.25 23.70
N LYS A 189 -1.59 -9.87 23.56
CA LYS A 189 -2.39 -10.39 24.68
C LYS A 189 -1.99 -11.82 25.09
N ALA A 190 -0.94 -12.38 24.49
CA ALA A 190 -0.52 -13.77 24.67
C ALA A 190 -1.70 -14.76 24.56
N LYS A 191 -2.60 -14.51 23.61
CA LYS A 191 -3.74 -15.39 23.34
C LYS A 191 -3.30 -16.59 22.52
N TYR A 192 -3.91 -17.74 22.80
CA TYR A 192 -3.84 -18.88 21.91
C TYR A 192 -4.52 -18.55 20.58
N ILE A 193 -3.80 -18.74 19.48
CA ILE A 193 -4.28 -18.50 18.11
C ILE A 193 -4.51 -19.83 17.41
N GLU A 194 -5.72 -20.07 16.91
CA GLU A 194 -6.05 -21.35 16.29
C GLU A 194 -5.26 -21.60 15.00
N ASN A 195 -4.92 -22.86 14.72
CA ASN A 195 -4.20 -23.20 13.47
C ASN A 195 -4.96 -22.75 12.22
N THR A 196 -6.29 -22.76 12.25
CA THR A 196 -7.13 -22.27 11.14
C THR A 196 -6.99 -20.77 10.91
N GLU A 197 -6.76 -19.98 11.97
CA GLU A 197 -6.43 -18.56 11.87
C GLU A 197 -5.02 -18.37 11.28
N LEU A 198 -4.06 -19.18 11.70
CA LEU A 198 -2.70 -19.12 11.16
C LEU A 198 -2.62 -19.53 9.67
N GLU A 199 -3.46 -20.45 9.21
CA GLU A 199 -3.57 -20.75 7.77
C GLU A 199 -4.18 -19.57 6.99
N ARG A 200 -5.13 -18.82 7.59
CA ARG A 200 -5.69 -17.62 6.94
C ARG A 200 -4.63 -16.55 6.71
N LEU A 201 -3.63 -16.43 7.58
CA LEU A 201 -2.49 -15.53 7.36
C LEU A 201 -1.77 -15.84 6.04
N LEU A 202 -1.57 -17.14 5.73
CA LEU A 202 -0.96 -17.56 4.46
C LEU A 202 -1.88 -17.27 3.27
N THR A 203 -3.20 -17.48 3.43
CA THR A 203 -4.19 -17.12 2.41
C THR A 203 -4.15 -15.63 2.09
N HIS A 204 -4.12 -14.77 3.10
CA HIS A 204 -4.02 -13.31 2.91
C HIS A 204 -2.73 -12.91 2.19
N GLN A 205 -1.59 -13.51 2.54
CA GLN A 205 -0.35 -13.29 1.78
C GLN A 205 -0.52 -13.69 0.31
N GLN A 206 -1.10 -14.87 0.06
CA GLN A 206 -1.24 -15.39 -1.31
C GLN A 206 -2.15 -14.49 -2.16
N THR A 207 -3.24 -13.98 -1.60
CA THR A 207 -4.15 -13.07 -2.31
C THR A 207 -3.55 -11.68 -2.52
N LEU A 208 -2.69 -11.24 -1.60
CA LEU A 208 -1.99 -9.96 -1.67
C LEU A 208 -0.84 -9.97 -2.70
N HIS A 209 -0.18 -11.12 -2.88
CA HIS A 209 1.05 -11.27 -3.67
C HIS A 209 1.01 -10.77 -5.13
N PRO A 210 -0.12 -10.78 -5.86
CA PRO A 210 -0.13 -10.23 -7.22
C PRO A 210 -0.05 -8.71 -7.31
N PHE A 211 -0.31 -7.99 -6.21
CA PHE A 211 -0.52 -6.54 -6.20
C PHE A 211 0.69 -5.78 -5.64
N HIS A 212 0.73 -4.47 -5.92
CA HIS A 212 1.68 -3.49 -5.37
C HIS A 212 0.91 -2.28 -4.82
N TYR A 213 -0.19 -2.55 -4.13
CA TYR A 213 -1.32 -1.62 -4.05
C TYR A 213 -0.98 -0.29 -3.37
N PHE A 214 -0.35 -0.34 -2.19
CA PHE A 214 -0.07 0.87 -1.42
C PHE A 214 1.01 1.74 -2.08
N GLY A 215 2.08 1.13 -2.61
CA GLY A 215 3.09 1.82 -3.41
C GLY A 215 2.52 2.45 -4.69
N GLN A 216 1.56 1.77 -5.34
CA GLN A 216 0.82 2.28 -6.49
C GLN A 216 -0.11 3.45 -6.13
N LEU A 217 -0.77 3.38 -4.96
CA LEU A 217 -1.64 4.42 -4.43
C LEU A 217 -0.84 5.70 -4.14
N ILE A 218 0.27 5.56 -3.42
CA ILE A 218 1.19 6.67 -3.13
C ILE A 218 1.65 7.32 -4.44
N TYR A 219 2.14 6.53 -5.39
CA TYR A 219 2.64 7.06 -6.66
C TYR A 219 1.54 7.79 -7.45
N SER A 220 0.32 7.26 -7.44
CA SER A 220 -0.86 7.90 -8.03
C SER A 220 -1.19 9.25 -7.39
N MET A 221 -1.13 9.34 -6.06
CA MET A 221 -1.39 10.57 -5.32
C MET A 221 -0.31 11.63 -5.55
N GLU A 222 0.97 11.27 -5.46
CA GLU A 222 2.09 12.20 -5.74
C GLU A 222 2.06 12.71 -7.18
N THR A 223 1.75 11.82 -8.13
CA THR A 223 1.59 12.21 -9.52
C THR A 223 0.45 13.22 -9.68
N ALA A 224 -0.73 12.93 -9.11
CA ALA A 224 -1.86 13.84 -9.17
C ALA A 224 -1.55 15.22 -8.54
N ILE A 225 -0.83 15.27 -7.42
CA ILE A 225 -0.39 16.53 -6.80
C ILE A 225 0.40 17.38 -7.79
N VAL A 226 1.41 16.79 -8.46
CA VAL A 226 2.24 17.49 -9.44
C VAL A 226 1.40 18.06 -10.59
N TRP A 227 0.53 17.22 -11.17
CA TRP A 227 -0.33 17.64 -12.28
C TRP A 227 -1.29 18.76 -11.88
N LEU A 228 -1.97 18.61 -10.74
CA LEU A 228 -2.94 19.61 -10.28
C LEU A 228 -2.26 20.93 -9.94
N ASN A 229 -1.11 20.92 -9.27
CA ASN A 229 -0.38 22.14 -8.96
C ASN A 229 0.08 22.86 -10.23
N SER A 230 0.64 22.13 -11.21
CA SER A 230 1.08 22.71 -12.49
C SER A 230 -0.09 23.34 -13.27
N ILE A 231 -1.20 22.61 -13.42
CA ILE A 231 -2.38 23.12 -14.14
C ILE A 231 -3.00 24.30 -13.40
N THR A 232 -3.05 24.26 -12.07
CA THR A 232 -3.60 25.35 -11.26
C THR A 232 -2.76 26.62 -11.40
N SER A 233 -1.43 26.51 -11.35
CA SER A 233 -0.53 27.66 -11.58
C SER A 233 -0.75 28.24 -12.97
N MET A 234 -0.76 27.39 -14.01
CA MET A 234 -1.01 27.82 -15.39
C MET A 234 -2.34 28.58 -15.53
N LEU A 235 -3.41 28.10 -14.90
CA LEU A 235 -4.72 28.76 -14.92
C LEU A 235 -4.73 30.09 -14.14
N ALA A 236 -4.03 30.15 -13.01
CA ALA A 236 -3.90 31.35 -12.20
C ALA A 236 -3.13 32.45 -12.95
N ASP A 237 -1.99 32.10 -13.57
CA ASP A 237 -1.15 33.03 -14.33
C ASP A 237 -1.90 33.61 -15.54
N GLN A 238 -2.74 32.80 -16.20
CA GLN A 238 -3.54 33.25 -17.33
C GLN A 238 -4.88 33.87 -16.96
N GLN A 239 -5.23 33.91 -15.66
CA GLN A 239 -6.56 34.32 -15.23
C GLN A 239 -6.92 35.71 -15.76
N GLN A 240 -6.04 36.70 -15.67
CA GLN A 240 -6.33 38.06 -16.15
C GLN A 240 -6.49 38.17 -17.68
N HIS A 241 -5.93 37.23 -18.44
CA HIS A 241 -6.00 37.20 -19.90
C HIS A 241 -7.26 36.51 -20.44
N ILE A 242 -8.02 35.82 -19.59
CA ILE A 242 -9.33 35.26 -19.96
C ILE A 242 -10.39 36.37 -19.95
N ILE A 243 -10.56 37.03 -21.09
CA ILE A 243 -11.58 38.06 -21.29
C ILE A 243 -12.98 37.41 -21.31
N CYS A 244 -13.85 37.87 -20.42
CA CYS A 244 -15.23 37.39 -20.26
C CYS A 244 -16.07 38.43 -19.49
N GLY A 245 -17.39 38.23 -19.43
CA GLY A 245 -18.32 39.10 -18.70
C GLY A 245 -19.36 39.79 -19.58
N LYS A 246 -20.14 40.70 -18.99
CA LYS A 246 -21.18 41.45 -19.69
C LYS A 246 -20.52 42.32 -20.78
N ASN A 247 -21.02 42.25 -22.01
CA ASN A 247 -20.49 42.95 -23.20
C ASN A 247 -19.09 42.50 -23.67
N HIS A 248 -18.59 41.35 -23.21
CA HIS A 248 -17.34 40.74 -23.70
C HIS A 248 -17.62 39.41 -24.41
N ASN A 249 -16.71 38.98 -25.30
CA ASN A 249 -16.79 37.67 -25.94
C ASN A 249 -16.58 36.55 -24.91
N GLN A 250 -17.56 35.67 -24.74
CA GLN A 250 -17.56 34.58 -23.76
C GLN A 250 -16.92 33.28 -24.25
N GLN A 251 -16.59 33.18 -25.54
CA GLN A 251 -16.21 31.94 -26.22
C GLN A 251 -15.02 31.23 -25.55
N LYS A 252 -13.98 31.96 -25.16
CA LYS A 252 -12.79 31.37 -24.50
C LYS A 252 -13.17 30.77 -23.14
N ALA A 253 -13.97 31.47 -22.35
CA ALA A 253 -14.44 30.99 -21.04
C ALA A 253 -15.38 29.78 -21.18
N GLU A 254 -16.24 29.75 -22.20
CA GLU A 254 -17.09 28.60 -22.52
C GLU A 254 -16.27 27.37 -22.95
N TYR A 255 -15.22 27.55 -23.76
CA TYR A 255 -14.32 26.46 -24.12
C TYR A 255 -13.56 25.90 -22.93
N LEU A 256 -13.04 26.77 -22.05
CA LEU A 256 -12.41 26.34 -20.80
C LEU A 256 -13.40 25.56 -19.92
N SER A 257 -14.63 26.04 -19.78
CA SER A 257 -15.68 25.36 -19.03
C SER A 257 -16.01 23.98 -19.62
N ASN A 258 -16.10 23.85 -20.94
CA ASN A 258 -16.32 22.56 -21.59
C ASN A 258 -15.16 21.58 -21.34
N VAL A 259 -13.92 22.05 -21.37
CA VAL A 259 -12.74 21.23 -21.04
C VAL A 259 -12.79 20.78 -19.58
N PHE A 260 -13.09 21.68 -18.65
CA PHE A 260 -13.27 21.36 -17.23
C PHE A 260 -14.31 20.26 -17.02
N TYR A 261 -15.52 20.42 -17.56
CA TYR A 261 -16.59 19.44 -17.35
C TYR A 261 -16.28 18.10 -18.02
N LYS A 262 -15.74 18.13 -19.24
CA LYS A 262 -15.49 16.92 -20.03
C LYS A 262 -14.37 16.05 -19.44
N PHE A 263 -13.29 16.66 -18.96
CA PHE A 263 -12.09 15.92 -18.53
C PHE A 263 -11.94 15.91 -17.02
N PHE A 264 -12.03 17.08 -16.38
CA PHE A 264 -11.81 17.16 -14.94
C PHE A 264 -13.01 16.64 -14.15
N ALA A 265 -14.18 17.27 -14.28
CA ALA A 265 -15.33 16.92 -13.45
C ALA A 265 -15.84 15.49 -13.68
N LYS A 266 -15.80 15.04 -14.94
CA LYS A 266 -16.30 13.72 -15.33
C LYS A 266 -15.35 12.57 -14.97
N ASP A 267 -14.05 12.72 -15.24
CA ASP A 267 -13.12 11.59 -15.19
C ASP A 267 -12.06 11.75 -14.09
N ILE A 268 -11.37 12.89 -14.02
CA ILE A 268 -10.26 13.10 -13.06
C ILE A 268 -10.79 13.29 -11.64
N GLN A 269 -11.85 14.06 -11.42
CA GLN A 269 -12.37 14.35 -10.07
C GLN A 269 -12.85 13.07 -9.35
N PRO A 270 -13.62 12.14 -9.96
CA PRO A 270 -13.94 10.86 -9.34
C PRO A 270 -12.70 10.00 -9.04
N TYR A 271 -11.72 10.00 -9.94
CA TYR A 271 -10.43 9.32 -9.72
C TYR A 271 -9.71 9.86 -8.47
N LEU A 272 -9.61 11.19 -8.32
CA LEU A 272 -9.00 11.82 -7.14
C LEU A 272 -9.77 11.50 -5.85
N ALA A 273 -11.10 11.51 -5.90
CA ALA A 273 -11.94 11.15 -4.76
C ALA A 273 -11.73 9.69 -4.33
N LYS A 274 -11.57 8.77 -5.30
CA LYS A 274 -11.31 7.35 -5.02
C LYS A 274 -9.93 7.14 -4.38
N LEU A 275 -8.89 7.80 -4.89
CA LEU A 275 -7.55 7.79 -4.28
C LEU A 275 -7.60 8.26 -2.82
N ASP A 276 -8.19 9.44 -2.55
CA ASP A 276 -8.29 9.95 -1.18
C ASP A 276 -9.08 8.98 -0.29
N SER A 277 -10.24 8.50 -0.75
CA SER A 277 -11.07 7.56 0.01
C SER A 277 -10.33 6.29 0.40
N GLN A 278 -9.54 5.72 -0.50
CA GLN A 278 -8.80 4.47 -0.22
C GLN A 278 -7.59 4.73 0.68
N TYR A 279 -6.88 5.85 0.49
CA TYR A 279 -5.82 6.26 1.41
C TYR A 279 -6.34 6.44 2.84
N ASN A 280 -7.48 7.10 3.02
CA ASN A 280 -8.13 7.30 4.32
C ASN A 280 -8.44 5.98 5.06
N GLN A 281 -8.72 4.90 4.31
CA GLN A 281 -9.02 3.60 4.91
C GLN A 281 -7.74 2.84 5.27
N ILE A 282 -6.72 2.92 4.41
CA ILE A 282 -5.47 2.16 4.58
C ILE A 282 -4.54 2.80 5.63
N GLN A 283 -4.40 4.13 5.59
CA GLN A 283 -3.36 4.82 6.37
C GLN A 283 -3.47 4.58 7.89
N PRO A 284 -4.66 4.60 8.52
CA PRO A 284 -4.75 4.37 9.96
C PRO A 284 -4.28 2.97 10.39
N GLU A 285 -4.63 1.93 9.61
CA GLU A 285 -4.23 0.55 9.92
C GLU A 285 -2.72 0.35 9.74
N LEU A 286 -2.14 0.92 8.68
CA LEU A 286 -0.69 0.89 8.49
C LEU A 286 0.03 1.69 9.57
N ASN A 287 -0.50 2.84 9.96
CA ASN A 287 0.07 3.64 11.03
C ASN A 287 0.15 2.82 12.33
N GLU A 288 -0.92 2.11 12.69
CA GLU A 288 -0.93 1.22 13.85
C GLU A 288 0.17 0.16 13.77
N LEU A 289 0.24 -0.58 12.66
CA LEU A 289 1.23 -1.65 12.47
C LEU A 289 2.69 -1.17 12.50
N PHE A 290 2.98 0.00 11.93
CA PHE A 290 4.35 0.50 11.81
C PHE A 290 4.80 1.35 13.02
N SER A 291 3.88 1.99 13.74
CA SER A 291 4.21 2.92 14.83
C SER A 291 4.98 2.26 15.99
N SER A 292 4.68 1.00 16.31
CA SER A 292 5.26 0.27 17.45
C SER A 292 6.78 0.05 17.38
N GLN A 293 7.39 0.11 16.20
CA GLN A 293 8.82 -0.13 15.98
C GLN A 293 9.56 1.08 15.41
N LEU A 294 8.88 2.22 15.24
CA LEU A 294 9.44 3.38 14.55
C LEU A 294 10.67 3.97 15.25
N GLU A 295 10.68 3.99 16.59
CA GLU A 295 11.82 4.50 17.38
C GLU A 295 13.10 3.71 17.15
N GLN A 296 12.98 2.42 16.82
CA GLN A 296 14.10 1.51 16.62
C GLN A 296 14.64 1.53 15.17
N HIS A 297 13.91 2.14 14.22
CA HIS A 297 14.22 2.11 12.80
C HIS A 297 14.26 3.52 12.18
N LEU A 298 15.32 4.27 12.49
CA LEU A 298 15.54 5.63 11.97
C LEU A 298 15.46 5.74 10.43
N HIS A 299 15.90 4.69 9.72
CA HIS A 299 15.85 4.64 8.26
C HIS A 299 14.42 4.69 7.69
N LEU A 300 13.41 4.26 8.46
CA LEU A 300 12.00 4.31 8.04
C LEU A 300 11.36 5.69 8.26
N GLN A 301 11.92 6.54 9.13
CA GLN A 301 11.26 7.78 9.55
C GLN A 301 10.85 8.70 8.40
N GLY A 302 11.71 8.85 7.38
CA GLY A 302 11.38 9.66 6.20
C GLY A 302 10.16 9.13 5.45
N TYR A 303 10.14 7.83 5.16
CA TYR A 303 9.02 7.16 4.49
C TYR A 303 7.75 7.22 5.36
N TYR A 304 7.88 6.93 6.66
CA TYR A 304 6.77 6.94 7.61
C TYR A 304 6.13 8.33 7.72
N ASN A 305 6.92 9.38 7.94
CA ASN A 305 6.41 10.74 8.05
C ASN A 305 5.69 11.16 6.78
N HIS A 306 6.27 10.83 5.63
CA HIS A 306 5.74 11.26 4.34
C HIS A 306 4.46 10.52 3.93
N TYR A 307 4.33 9.21 4.22
CA TYR A 307 3.24 8.37 3.71
C TYR A 307 2.35 7.69 4.74
N LEU A 308 2.81 7.49 5.96
CA LEU A 308 2.07 6.81 7.03
C LEU A 308 1.54 7.78 8.07
N THR A 309 1.81 9.08 7.92
CA THR A 309 1.09 10.15 8.63
C THR A 309 0.06 10.81 7.70
N ASN A 310 -0.51 11.94 8.13
CA ASN A 310 -1.46 12.70 7.32
C ASN A 310 -0.80 13.64 6.30
N GLU A 311 0.54 13.68 6.20
CA GLU A 311 1.26 14.64 5.35
C GLU A 311 0.90 14.53 3.86
N LEU A 312 1.01 13.32 3.27
CA LEU A 312 0.64 13.08 1.86
C LEU A 312 -0.80 13.48 1.60
N GLN A 313 -1.73 13.06 2.46
CA GLN A 313 -3.14 13.39 2.30
C GLN A 313 -3.39 14.89 2.36
N LEU A 314 -2.75 15.61 3.28
CA LEU A 314 -2.91 17.05 3.38
C LEU A 314 -2.45 17.73 2.08
N ARG A 315 -1.27 17.37 1.56
CA ARG A 315 -0.77 17.90 0.28
C ARG A 315 -1.71 17.56 -0.87
N PHE A 316 -2.21 16.32 -0.93
CA PHE A 316 -3.15 15.86 -1.95
C PHE A 316 -4.47 16.63 -1.94
N ARG A 317 -5.08 16.78 -0.76
CA ARG A 317 -6.33 17.53 -0.57
C ARG A 317 -6.15 19.00 -0.87
N THR A 318 -5.05 19.61 -0.43
CA THR A 318 -4.72 21.01 -0.74
C THR A 318 -4.59 21.23 -2.25
N ALA A 319 -3.85 20.37 -2.97
CA ALA A 319 -3.71 20.47 -4.42
C ALA A 319 -5.08 20.35 -5.13
N THR A 320 -5.91 19.40 -4.70
CA THR A 320 -7.26 19.19 -5.25
C THR A 320 -8.18 20.38 -5.00
N LEU A 321 -8.19 20.91 -3.76
CA LEU A 321 -9.01 22.06 -3.38
C LEU A 321 -8.57 23.33 -4.10
N ASN A 322 -7.27 23.60 -4.17
CA ASN A 322 -6.73 24.76 -4.90
C ASN A 322 -7.14 24.72 -6.38
N HIS A 323 -7.09 23.54 -7.00
CA HIS A 323 -7.52 23.38 -8.38
C HIS A 323 -9.00 23.70 -8.58
N VAL A 324 -9.88 23.18 -7.70
CA VAL A 324 -11.32 23.46 -7.75
C VAL A 324 -11.61 24.93 -7.47
N GLU A 325 -10.91 25.55 -6.53
CA GLU A 325 -11.10 26.96 -6.19
C GLU A 325 -10.68 27.89 -7.34
N GLN A 326 -9.59 27.57 -8.04
CA GLN A 326 -9.18 28.30 -9.23
C GLN A 326 -10.28 28.30 -10.31
N TRP A 327 -10.95 27.17 -10.52
CA TRP A 327 -12.09 27.08 -11.44
C TRP A 327 -13.29 27.89 -10.98
N LYS A 328 -13.63 27.85 -9.68
CA LYS A 328 -14.73 28.66 -9.14
C LYS A 328 -14.49 30.15 -9.37
N GLN A 329 -13.27 30.64 -9.17
CA GLN A 329 -12.94 32.04 -9.40
C GLN A 329 -13.12 32.43 -10.88
N ILE A 330 -12.65 31.60 -11.81
CA ILE A 330 -12.85 31.82 -13.26
C ILE A 330 -14.35 31.85 -13.59
N PHE A 331 -15.12 30.88 -13.12
CA PHE A 331 -16.55 30.79 -13.40
C PHE A 331 -17.35 31.95 -12.81
N GLN A 332 -17.07 32.34 -11.56
CA GLN A 332 -17.73 33.48 -10.91
C GLN A 332 -17.46 34.78 -11.68
N ARG A 333 -16.20 35.06 -12.04
CA ARG A 333 -15.86 36.27 -12.80
C ARG A 333 -16.51 36.30 -14.17
N CYS A 334 -16.59 35.15 -14.84
CA CYS A 334 -17.20 35.04 -16.17
C CYS A 334 -18.72 34.87 -16.16
N ASN A 335 -19.34 34.81 -14.97
CA ASN A 335 -20.77 34.53 -14.78
C ASN A 335 -21.23 33.20 -15.40
N ILE A 336 -20.39 32.16 -15.32
CA ILE A 336 -20.70 30.80 -15.76
C ILE A 336 -21.39 30.06 -14.61
N LYS A 337 -22.59 29.51 -14.85
CA LYS A 337 -23.33 28.75 -13.85
C LYS A 337 -22.68 27.39 -13.60
N VAL A 338 -22.32 27.12 -12.34
CA VAL A 338 -21.80 25.82 -11.91
C VAL A 338 -22.93 24.79 -11.87
N GLY A 339 -22.73 23.60 -12.44
CA GLY A 339 -23.62 22.44 -12.25
C GLY A 339 -24.79 22.33 -13.23
N THR A 340 -24.75 23.05 -14.35
CA THR A 340 -25.75 22.92 -15.43
C THR A 340 -25.07 22.53 -16.73
N ARG A 341 -24.75 21.24 -16.90
CA ARG A 341 -24.60 20.58 -18.20
C ARG A 341 -24.53 19.07 -18.07
#